data_AF-A0A812D157-F1
#
_entry.id   AF-A0A812D157-F1
#
_cell.length_a   1.000
_cell.length_b   1.000
_cell.length_c   1.000
_cell.angle_alpha   90.00
_cell.angle_beta   90.00
_cell.angle_gamma   90.00
#
_symmetry.space_group_name_H-M   'P 1'
#
loop_
_entity.id
_entity.type
_entity.pdbx_description
1 polymer ?
#
loop_
_entity_poly.entity_id
_entity_poly.type
_entity_poly.pdbx_seq_one_letter_code
_entity_poly.pdbx_strand_id
1 'polypeptide(L)'
;MEEKVPMDPEDNEETEEEEMDADEDEESSTDDSDEDELEKEKIRCLEEQIRSYPFNYQPHVELIELLRQAGELNRLRTARERMNDIFPLTEELWMEWAIADYLSVDIWLEYAQYTIGGMGESDGINLVRSVFDRAVSEVGLHVTKGSNIWDAYREFENAILAGLKPESSEGTDSTYLEQKERLLSLFKRQLSVPLLDMKETYNEFKVWFPDEGSDKAIQQLYQQTLSKLEKLRPLEKELDSADEYMAKMEAYYKYIEYEISQDDPSRIRSIYERAITFGCLDAELWLQYTRYLDTKLPIKKVVLSTYERSVRNCPWKAELWGRYILALERYKEADDKVTEIYDRAINSGFTEPADFLHVYTVFCDYKRRRINWDEPHTEELASFRATIQRAIHSLKTFFGDYRGDPSTLQQYWASIEVKHCKNIEKARELWNSVMTQGHGAEGHMWMEYFQMEKAYGNIKNCRKVLQRALNSVTDWPQMIVDAYLRFEREEGTLEDYEMALNKCTAQLQRLQQRKALVRRPFL
;
A
#
# COMPACT_ATOMS: atom_id res chain seq x y z
N MET A 1 -50.37 -73.54 -3.71
CA MET A 1 -51.52 -73.54 -4.63
C MET A 1 -51.30 -72.37 -5.57
N GLU A 2 -51.22 -72.71 -6.85
CA GLU A 2 -51.05 -71.80 -7.98
C GLU A 2 -52.23 -70.84 -8.11
N GLU A 3 -51.98 -69.64 -8.63
CA GLU A 3 -52.59 -69.04 -9.84
C GLU A 3 -52.43 -67.50 -9.78
N LYS A 4 -51.56 -66.94 -10.64
CA LYS A 4 -51.79 -66.46 -12.02
C LYS A 4 -52.26 -64.99 -12.08
N VAL A 5 -51.39 -64.22 -12.72
CA VAL A 5 -51.48 -62.82 -13.17
C VAL A 5 -52.57 -62.66 -14.25
N PRO A 6 -53.24 -61.50 -14.33
CA PRO A 6 -53.02 -60.58 -15.49
C PRO A 6 -53.00 -59.09 -15.04
N MET A 7 -51.99 -58.30 -15.43
CA MET A 7 -51.83 -57.56 -16.70
C MET A 7 -52.63 -56.24 -16.75
N ASP A 8 -51.88 -55.14 -16.78
CA ASP A 8 -52.24 -53.71 -16.91
C ASP A 8 -53.22 -53.38 -18.06
N PRO A 9 -53.89 -52.21 -17.99
CA PRO A 9 -53.34 -51.02 -18.64
C PRO A 9 -53.40 -49.72 -17.80
N GLU A 10 -52.32 -48.94 -17.90
CA GLU A 10 -52.22 -47.48 -18.11
C GLU A 10 -53.58 -46.74 -18.23
N ASP A 11 -53.83 -45.56 -17.66
CA ASP A 11 -52.92 -44.43 -17.49
C ASP A 11 -53.57 -43.32 -16.63
N ASN A 12 -52.74 -42.62 -15.85
CA ASN A 12 -52.74 -41.18 -15.57
C ASN A 12 -53.98 -40.47 -14.97
N GLU A 13 -53.87 -40.01 -13.71
CA GLU A 13 -53.74 -38.59 -13.37
C GLU A 13 -53.64 -38.34 -11.85
N GLU A 14 -52.65 -37.52 -11.50
CA GLU A 14 -52.55 -36.66 -10.31
C GLU A 14 -52.28 -37.28 -8.92
N THR A 15 -50.99 -37.38 -8.56
CA THR A 15 -50.55 -37.17 -7.17
C THR A 15 -49.21 -36.43 -7.14
N GLU A 16 -49.21 -35.40 -6.30
CA GLU A 16 -48.13 -34.49 -5.91
C GLU A 16 -46.80 -35.22 -5.65
N GLU A 17 -45.76 -34.87 -6.41
CA GLU A 17 -44.37 -35.21 -6.10
C GLU A 17 -43.68 -33.97 -5.50
N GLU A 18 -43.13 -34.16 -4.31
CA GLU A 18 -42.24 -33.25 -3.61
C GLU A 18 -40.98 -33.03 -4.45
N GLU A 19 -40.82 -31.85 -5.04
CA GLU A 19 -39.53 -31.42 -5.57
C GLU A 19 -38.61 -31.07 -4.41
N MET A 20 -37.70 -32.00 -4.12
CA MET A 20 -36.53 -31.81 -3.29
C MET A 20 -35.46 -31.08 -4.12
N ASP A 21 -35.53 -29.74 -4.14
CA ASP A 21 -34.44 -28.92 -4.66
C ASP A 21 -33.22 -29.06 -3.74
N ALA A 22 -32.21 -29.75 -4.24
CA ALA A 22 -30.88 -29.78 -3.67
C ALA A 22 -30.12 -28.55 -4.19
N ASP A 23 -30.25 -27.43 -3.49
CA ASP A 23 -29.30 -26.33 -3.58
C ASP A 23 -28.05 -26.69 -2.76
N GLU A 24 -27.09 -27.35 -3.42
CA GLU A 24 -25.68 -27.26 -3.05
C GLU A 24 -25.15 -25.94 -3.62
N ASP A 25 -25.07 -24.90 -2.78
CA ASP A 25 -24.09 -23.79 -2.90
C ASP A 25 -24.24 -22.83 -1.69
N GLU A 26 -23.80 -23.29 -0.52
CA GLU A 26 -23.33 -22.41 0.57
C GLU A 26 -21.87 -22.77 0.88
N GLU A 27 -20.94 -22.38 0.01
CA GLU A 27 -19.54 -22.24 0.42
C GLU A 27 -19.35 -20.93 1.18
N SER A 28 -19.25 -21.08 2.50
CA SER A 28 -18.39 -20.36 3.46
C SER A 28 -17.76 -19.04 2.98
N SER A 29 -18.25 -17.92 3.51
CA SER A 29 -17.52 -16.64 3.52
C SER A 29 -17.28 -16.12 4.95
N THR A 30 -17.31 -17.00 5.95
CA THR A 30 -17.25 -16.65 7.39
C THR A 30 -15.94 -17.00 8.08
N ASP A 31 -15.01 -17.70 7.43
CA ASP A 31 -13.81 -18.24 8.10
C ASP A 31 -12.69 -17.18 8.32
N ASP A 32 -12.57 -16.18 7.44
CA ASP A 32 -11.46 -15.21 7.50
C ASP A 32 -11.52 -14.28 8.74
N SER A 33 -12.71 -14.01 9.30
CA SER A 33 -12.82 -13.10 10.46
C SER A 33 -12.42 -13.74 11.79
N ASP A 34 -12.70 -15.04 11.94
CA ASP A 34 -12.50 -15.76 13.18
C ASP A 34 -11.03 -16.16 13.36
N GLU A 35 -10.32 -16.44 12.27
CA GLU A 35 -8.87 -16.69 12.29
C GLU A 35 -8.07 -15.46 12.72
N ASP A 36 -8.41 -14.28 12.18
CA ASP A 36 -7.77 -13.00 12.51
C ASP A 36 -7.96 -12.61 14.00
N GLU A 37 -9.12 -12.91 14.58
CA GLU A 37 -9.40 -12.62 16.00
C GLU A 37 -8.64 -13.60 16.92
N LEU A 38 -8.56 -14.87 16.52
CA LEU A 38 -7.81 -15.89 17.24
C LEU A 38 -6.29 -15.63 17.23
N GLU A 39 -5.75 -15.13 16.11
CA GLU A 39 -4.33 -14.75 16.00
C GLU A 39 -3.99 -13.55 16.89
N LYS A 40 -4.87 -12.53 16.94
CA LYS A 40 -4.70 -11.37 17.84
C LYS A 40 -4.74 -11.78 19.32
N GLU A 41 -5.65 -12.68 19.69
CA GLU A 41 -5.73 -13.18 21.07
C GLU A 41 -4.48 -13.99 21.44
N LYS A 42 -3.96 -14.83 20.53
CA LYS A 42 -2.68 -15.52 20.72
C LYS A 42 -1.53 -14.55 20.93
N ILE A 43 -1.43 -13.51 20.09
CA ILE A 43 -0.40 -12.46 20.23
C ILE A 43 -0.51 -11.80 21.61
N ARG A 44 -1.72 -11.44 22.07
CA ARG A 44 -1.95 -10.84 23.38
C ARG A 44 -1.55 -11.77 24.53
N CYS A 45 -1.93 -13.05 24.45
CA CYS A 45 -1.52 -14.06 25.43
C CYS A 45 -0.01 -14.20 25.49
N LEU A 46 0.68 -14.26 24.35
CA LEU A 46 2.14 -14.33 24.28
C LEU A 46 2.79 -13.08 24.89
N GLU A 47 2.28 -11.89 24.59
CA GLU A 47 2.76 -10.64 25.20
C GLU A 47 2.59 -10.62 26.73
N GLU A 48 1.47 -11.14 27.24
CA GLU A 48 1.23 -11.24 28.69
C GLU A 48 2.08 -12.33 29.36
N GLN A 49 2.31 -13.45 28.68
CA GLN A 49 3.25 -14.48 29.10
C GLN A 49 4.68 -13.94 29.16
N ILE A 50 5.12 -13.18 28.15
CA ILE A 50 6.43 -12.52 28.13
C ILE A 50 6.51 -11.47 29.24
N ARG A 51 5.43 -10.72 29.50
CA ARG A 51 5.40 -9.74 30.59
C ARG A 51 5.50 -10.40 31.97
N SER A 52 4.87 -11.55 32.15
CA SER A 52 4.85 -12.30 33.41
C SER A 52 6.13 -13.10 33.63
N TYR A 53 6.69 -13.66 32.55
CA TYR A 53 7.88 -14.50 32.54
C TYR A 53 8.84 -14.09 31.40
N PRO A 54 9.55 -12.95 31.52
CA PRO A 54 10.37 -12.40 30.43
C PRO A 54 11.52 -13.29 29.98
N PHE A 55 11.97 -14.21 30.84
CA PHE A 55 13.08 -15.12 30.60
C PHE A 55 12.67 -16.46 29.96
N ASN A 56 11.41 -16.62 29.54
CA ASN A 56 10.99 -17.79 28.77
C ASN A 56 11.24 -17.54 27.27
N TYR A 57 12.15 -18.31 26.66
CA TYR A 57 12.60 -18.11 25.27
C TYR A 57 11.48 -18.35 24.24
N GLN A 58 10.73 -19.45 24.39
CA GLN A 58 9.80 -19.93 23.37
C GLN A 58 8.67 -18.92 23.05
N PRO A 59 8.02 -18.27 24.03
CA PRO A 59 7.03 -17.24 23.74
C PRO A 59 7.55 -16.06 22.91
N HIS A 60 8.83 -15.67 23.06
CA HIS A 60 9.40 -14.59 22.24
C HIS A 60 9.53 -15.01 20.77
N VAL A 61 9.97 -16.25 20.51
CA VAL A 61 10.08 -16.79 19.13
C VAL A 61 8.70 -16.87 18.48
N GLU A 62 7.72 -17.45 19.17
CA GLU A 62 6.35 -17.57 18.67
C GLU A 62 5.72 -16.19 18.41
N LEU A 63 5.96 -15.22 19.31
CA LEU A 63 5.50 -13.85 19.11
C LEU A 63 6.13 -13.20 17.86
N ILE A 64 7.44 -13.37 17.65
CA ILE A 64 8.14 -12.86 16.46
C ILE A 64 7.58 -13.49 15.18
N GLU A 65 7.26 -14.78 15.18
CA GLU A 65 6.69 -15.45 14.03
C GLU A 65 5.29 -14.95 13.69
N LEU A 66 4.40 -14.85 14.67
CA LEU A 66 3.04 -14.33 14.48
C LEU A 66 3.06 -12.87 14.05
N LEU A 67 3.87 -12.01 14.67
CA LEU A 67 3.99 -10.61 14.27
C LEU A 67 4.53 -10.47 12.83
N ARG A 68 5.40 -11.39 12.40
CA ARG A 68 5.89 -11.46 11.01
C ARG A 68 4.79 -11.90 10.04
N GLN A 69 3.95 -12.86 10.41
CA GLN A 69 2.83 -13.34 9.59
C GLN A 69 1.76 -12.26 9.45
N ALA A 70 1.38 -11.61 10.56
CA ALA A 70 0.44 -10.49 10.59
C ALA A 70 0.96 -9.19 9.92
N GLY A 71 2.25 -9.14 9.57
CA GLY A 71 2.87 -7.97 8.94
C GLY A 71 3.01 -6.76 9.89
N GLU A 72 3.01 -6.99 11.20
CA GLU A 72 3.13 -5.97 12.25
C GLU A 72 4.60 -5.57 12.47
N LEU A 73 5.24 -4.97 11.48
CA LEU A 73 6.72 -4.86 11.42
C LEU A 73 7.34 -4.03 12.57
N ASN A 74 6.64 -3.06 13.15
CA ASN A 74 7.17 -2.31 14.30
C ASN A 74 7.12 -3.12 15.57
N ARG A 75 5.97 -3.75 15.84
CA ARG A 75 5.83 -4.68 16.97
C ARG A 75 6.84 -5.82 16.83
N LEU A 76 7.02 -6.34 15.62
CA LEU A 76 8.03 -7.34 15.28
C LEU A 76 9.44 -6.87 15.62
N ARG A 77 9.81 -5.64 15.24
CA ARG A 77 11.11 -5.05 15.59
C ARG A 77 11.26 -4.92 17.09
N THR A 78 10.28 -4.35 17.79
CA THR A 78 10.33 -4.20 19.25
C THR A 78 10.40 -5.56 19.94
N ALA A 79 9.71 -6.58 19.43
CA ALA A 79 9.81 -7.95 19.93
C ALA A 79 11.22 -8.52 19.71
N ARG A 80 11.82 -8.33 18.52
CA ARG A 80 13.21 -8.73 18.22
C ARG A 80 14.22 -8.01 19.09
N GLU A 81 14.10 -6.70 19.27
CA GLU A 81 14.97 -5.88 20.14
C GLU A 81 14.85 -6.33 21.60
N ARG A 82 13.63 -6.48 22.13
CA ARG A 82 13.39 -6.98 23.49
C ARG A 82 13.94 -8.38 23.70
N MET A 83 13.76 -9.27 22.72
CA MET A 83 14.30 -10.62 22.77
C MET A 83 15.84 -10.58 22.78
N ASN A 84 16.46 -9.75 21.94
CA ASN A 84 17.91 -9.57 21.87
C ASN A 84 18.51 -8.96 23.15
N ASP A 85 17.77 -8.08 23.83
CA ASP A 85 18.20 -7.48 25.10
C ASP A 85 18.25 -8.51 26.25
N ILE A 86 17.45 -9.58 26.17
CA ILE A 86 17.30 -10.61 27.22
C ILE A 86 18.10 -11.88 26.88
N PHE A 87 18.09 -12.28 25.60
CA PHE A 87 18.70 -13.49 25.10
C PHE A 87 19.69 -13.17 23.98
N PRO A 88 20.82 -13.88 23.91
CA PRO A 88 21.56 -14.01 22.66
C PRO A 88 20.61 -14.57 21.60
N LEU A 89 20.36 -13.79 20.54
CA LEU A 89 19.60 -14.30 19.40
C LEU A 89 20.41 -15.41 18.71
N THR A 90 19.71 -16.43 18.23
CA THR A 90 20.31 -17.43 17.34
C THR A 90 20.71 -16.78 16.02
N GLU A 91 21.69 -17.37 15.35
CA GLU A 91 22.17 -16.87 14.06
C GLU A 91 21.04 -16.82 13.02
N GLU A 92 20.12 -17.78 13.03
CA GLU A 92 18.92 -17.79 12.18
C GLU A 92 18.03 -16.56 12.38
N LEU A 93 17.79 -16.15 13.63
CA LEU A 93 16.96 -14.97 13.95
C LEU A 93 17.65 -13.68 13.48
N TRP A 94 18.98 -13.62 13.59
CA TRP A 94 19.76 -12.51 13.04
C TRP A 94 19.66 -12.43 11.52
N MET A 95 19.83 -13.56 10.82
CA MET A 95 19.74 -13.62 9.35
C MET A 95 18.34 -13.22 8.86
N GLU A 96 17.28 -13.76 9.47
CA GLU A 96 15.88 -13.41 9.17
C GLU A 96 15.55 -11.93 9.41
N TRP A 97 16.23 -11.28 10.36
CA TRP A 97 16.10 -9.84 10.55
C TRP A 97 16.89 -9.08 9.50
N ALA A 98 18.10 -9.52 9.16
CA ALA A 98 18.99 -8.84 8.24
C ALA A 98 18.45 -8.80 6.79
N ILE A 99 17.76 -9.85 6.33
CA ILE A 99 17.17 -9.92 4.98
C ILE A 99 15.85 -9.16 4.83
N ALA A 100 15.26 -8.65 5.91
CA ALA A 100 13.90 -8.11 5.88
C ALA A 100 13.80 -6.71 5.25
N ASP A 101 14.84 -5.89 5.41
CA ASP A 101 14.78 -4.46 5.07
C ASP A 101 15.38 -4.13 3.69
N TYR A 102 16.44 -4.84 3.28
CA TYR A 102 17.18 -4.54 2.05
C TYR A 102 17.62 -5.80 1.32
N LEU A 103 17.68 -5.66 0.00
CA LEU A 103 18.21 -6.69 -0.87
C LEU A 103 19.73 -6.83 -0.65
N SER A 104 20.18 -8.01 -0.21
CA SER A 104 21.60 -8.32 -0.03
C SER A 104 21.90 -9.76 -0.40
N VAL A 105 22.58 -9.95 -1.53
CA VAL A 105 23.05 -11.27 -1.97
C VAL A 105 24.00 -11.90 -0.95
N ASP A 106 24.88 -11.09 -0.37
CA ASP A 106 25.93 -11.56 0.53
C ASP A 106 25.32 -12.13 1.82
N ILE A 107 24.28 -11.50 2.37
CA ILE A 107 23.56 -12.01 3.56
C ILE A 107 22.81 -13.32 3.23
N TRP A 108 22.19 -13.41 2.05
CA TRP A 108 21.53 -14.64 1.62
C TRP A 108 22.51 -15.81 1.45
N LEU A 109 23.72 -15.55 0.95
CA LEU A 109 24.78 -16.56 0.85
C LEU A 109 25.20 -17.06 2.23
N GLU A 110 25.47 -16.15 3.16
CA GLU A 110 25.84 -16.51 4.54
C GLU A 110 24.71 -17.31 5.21
N TYR A 111 23.46 -16.89 5.02
CA TYR A 111 22.32 -17.62 5.58
C TYR A 111 22.20 -19.04 4.99
N ALA A 112 22.33 -19.19 3.68
CA ALA A 112 22.33 -20.50 3.05
C ALA A 112 23.50 -21.37 3.52
N GLN A 113 24.72 -20.83 3.59
CA GLN A 113 25.90 -21.54 4.08
C GLN A 113 25.77 -21.98 5.53
N TYR A 114 25.21 -21.13 6.40
CA TYR A 114 24.89 -21.48 7.78
C TYR A 114 23.96 -22.69 7.84
N THR A 115 22.88 -22.68 7.06
CA THR A 115 21.89 -23.78 7.07
C THR A 115 22.48 -25.09 6.55
N ILE A 116 23.47 -25.05 5.65
CA ILE A 116 24.20 -26.26 5.21
C ILE A 116 24.90 -26.93 6.39
N GLY A 117 25.40 -26.17 7.37
CA GLY A 117 26.00 -26.72 8.60
C GLY A 117 25.03 -27.62 9.40
N GLY A 118 23.72 -27.34 9.32
CA GLY A 118 22.65 -28.11 9.95
C GLY A 118 22.04 -29.22 9.08
N MET A 119 22.60 -29.50 7.89
CA MET A 119 21.98 -30.45 6.94
C MET A 119 21.85 -31.89 7.47
N GLY A 120 22.63 -32.25 8.49
CA GLY A 120 22.59 -33.58 9.12
C GLY A 120 21.47 -33.76 10.14
N GLU A 121 20.74 -32.71 10.48
CA GLU A 121 19.59 -32.75 11.39
C GLU A 121 18.34 -33.30 10.69
N SER A 122 17.29 -33.62 11.45
CA SER A 122 16.02 -34.08 10.89
C SER A 122 15.43 -33.01 9.97
N ASP A 123 15.20 -33.37 8.71
CA ASP A 123 14.69 -32.46 7.67
C ASP A 123 15.63 -31.31 7.26
N GLY A 124 16.90 -31.33 7.69
CA GLY A 124 17.87 -30.26 7.43
C GLY A 124 18.10 -29.98 5.93
N ILE A 125 18.10 -31.01 5.09
CA ILE A 125 18.25 -30.85 3.62
C ILE A 125 17.09 -30.03 3.03
N ASN A 126 15.85 -30.26 3.48
CA ASN A 126 14.70 -29.53 2.97
C ASN A 126 14.70 -28.09 3.47
N LEU A 127 15.17 -27.83 4.70
CA LEU A 127 15.40 -26.49 5.21
C LEU A 127 16.40 -25.71 4.33
N VAL A 128 17.56 -26.29 4.05
CA VAL A 128 18.57 -25.68 3.16
C VAL A 128 17.99 -25.35 1.79
N ARG A 129 17.25 -26.29 1.19
CA ARG A 129 16.57 -26.08 -0.10
C ARG A 129 15.57 -24.93 -0.02
N SER A 130 14.76 -24.87 1.04
CA SER A 130 13.78 -23.80 1.22
C SER A 130 14.44 -22.42 1.31
N VAL A 131 15.61 -22.33 1.96
CA VAL A 131 16.37 -21.09 2.10
C VAL A 131 16.98 -20.68 0.75
N PHE A 132 17.53 -21.62 0.00
CA PHE A 132 18.02 -21.35 -1.36
C PHE A 132 16.90 -20.95 -2.33
N ASP A 133 15.74 -21.60 -2.30
CA ASP A 133 14.62 -21.22 -3.16
C ASP A 133 14.12 -19.80 -2.82
N ARG A 134 14.03 -19.43 -1.54
CA ARG A 134 13.75 -18.05 -1.11
C ARG A 134 14.82 -17.07 -1.60
N ALA A 135 16.10 -17.43 -1.46
CA ALA A 135 17.20 -16.59 -1.93
C ALA A 135 17.13 -16.38 -3.45
N VAL A 136 16.88 -17.44 -4.22
CA VAL A 136 16.72 -17.36 -5.67
C VAL A 136 15.53 -16.47 -6.05
N SER A 137 14.41 -16.56 -5.34
CA SER A 137 13.24 -15.71 -5.59
C SER A 137 13.49 -14.23 -5.31
N GLU A 138 14.30 -13.90 -4.29
CA GLU A 138 14.55 -12.51 -3.90
C GLU A 138 15.75 -11.90 -4.63
N VAL A 139 16.89 -12.59 -4.67
CA VAL A 139 18.17 -12.08 -5.21
C VAL A 139 18.65 -12.79 -6.48
N GLY A 140 18.01 -13.89 -6.90
CA GLY A 140 18.48 -14.70 -8.04
C GLY A 140 18.43 -13.97 -9.39
N LEU A 141 17.70 -12.86 -9.50
CA LEU A 141 17.64 -12.00 -10.71
C LEU A 141 18.67 -10.86 -10.71
N HIS A 142 19.48 -10.73 -9.65
CA HIS A 142 20.49 -9.68 -9.55
C HIS A 142 21.59 -9.89 -10.60
N VAL A 143 21.63 -9.06 -11.65
CA VAL A 143 22.45 -9.30 -12.86
C VAL A 143 23.93 -9.57 -12.59
N THR A 144 24.54 -8.86 -11.63
CA THR A 144 25.99 -8.96 -11.36
C THR A 144 26.37 -9.87 -10.19
N LYS A 145 25.42 -10.27 -9.35
CA LYS A 145 25.70 -10.99 -8.09
C LYS A 145 24.82 -12.22 -7.88
N GLY A 146 23.70 -12.33 -8.61
CA GLY A 146 22.75 -13.44 -8.47
C GLY A 146 23.38 -14.78 -8.84
N SER A 147 24.38 -14.81 -9.72
CA SER A 147 25.15 -16.02 -10.06
C SER A 147 25.69 -16.72 -8.82
N ASN A 148 26.20 -15.95 -7.84
CA ASN A 148 26.76 -16.50 -6.61
C ASN A 148 25.76 -17.40 -5.85
N ILE A 149 24.49 -17.01 -5.78
CA ILE A 149 23.44 -17.79 -5.09
C ILE A 149 23.12 -19.06 -5.88
N TRP A 150 23.01 -18.94 -7.21
CA TRP A 150 22.79 -20.09 -8.06
C TRP A 150 23.95 -21.07 -8.00
N ASP A 151 25.19 -20.58 -7.97
CA ASP A 151 26.41 -21.40 -7.90
C ASP A 151 26.47 -22.14 -6.58
N ALA A 152 26.27 -21.45 -5.45
CA ALA A 152 26.18 -22.08 -4.14
C ALA A 152 25.07 -23.15 -4.07
N TYR A 153 23.90 -22.88 -4.67
CA TYR A 153 22.80 -23.85 -4.67
C TYR A 153 23.14 -25.09 -5.53
N ARG A 154 23.73 -24.90 -6.72
CA ARG A 154 24.17 -26.02 -7.57
C ARG A 154 25.29 -26.82 -6.90
N GLU A 155 26.24 -26.17 -6.25
CA GLU A 155 27.31 -26.83 -5.50
C GLU A 155 26.76 -27.71 -4.37
N PHE A 156 25.76 -27.21 -3.63
CA PHE A 156 25.06 -27.98 -2.59
C PHE A 156 24.38 -29.22 -3.17
N GLU A 157 23.56 -29.09 -4.21
CA GLU A 157 22.86 -30.25 -4.80
C GLU A 157 23.83 -31.22 -5.48
N ASN A 158 24.95 -30.72 -6.03
CA ASN A 158 26.01 -31.54 -6.59
C ASN A 158 26.78 -32.32 -5.50
N ALA A 159 27.02 -31.72 -4.33
CA ALA A 159 27.63 -32.41 -3.20
C ALA A 159 26.77 -33.59 -2.71
N ILE A 160 25.44 -33.40 -2.65
CA ILE A 160 24.49 -34.47 -2.34
C ILE A 160 24.55 -35.56 -3.41
N LEU A 161 24.52 -35.19 -4.71
CA LEU A 161 24.59 -36.15 -5.82
C LEU A 161 25.89 -36.97 -5.77
N ALA A 162 27.02 -36.35 -5.44
CA ALA A 162 28.31 -37.01 -5.31
C ALA A 162 28.31 -38.06 -4.18
N GLY A 163 27.60 -37.80 -3.08
CA GLY A 163 27.43 -38.74 -1.97
C GLY A 163 26.50 -39.92 -2.29
N LEU A 164 25.64 -39.80 -3.31
CA LEU A 164 24.72 -40.84 -3.76
C LEU A 164 25.26 -41.71 -4.91
N LYS A 165 26.53 -41.53 -5.33
CA LYS A 165 27.08 -42.30 -6.44
C LYS A 165 27.11 -43.81 -6.11
N PRO A 166 26.49 -44.67 -6.93
CA PRO A 166 26.45 -46.11 -6.64
C PRO A 166 27.84 -46.74 -6.77
N GLU A 167 28.26 -47.52 -5.78
CA GLU A 167 29.53 -48.27 -5.79
C GLU A 167 29.52 -49.46 -6.77
N SER A 168 28.35 -49.88 -7.26
CA SER A 168 28.20 -51.00 -8.19
C SER A 168 27.18 -50.69 -9.30
N SER A 169 27.50 -51.11 -10.51
CA SER A 169 26.84 -50.77 -11.78
C SER A 169 25.45 -51.41 -11.99
N GLU A 170 24.84 -51.99 -10.96
CA GLU A 170 23.62 -52.79 -11.08
C GLU A 170 22.48 -52.17 -10.26
N GLY A 171 21.84 -51.17 -10.87
CA GLY A 171 20.62 -50.55 -10.36
C GLY A 171 20.69 -49.04 -10.46
N THR A 172 19.95 -48.45 -11.39
CA THR A 172 19.64 -47.02 -11.38
C THR A 172 18.89 -46.70 -10.11
N ASP A 173 19.61 -46.25 -9.07
CA ASP A 173 19.01 -45.82 -7.82
C ASP A 173 18.06 -44.64 -8.13
N SER A 174 16.76 -44.82 -7.84
CA SER A 174 15.72 -43.80 -8.10
C SER A 174 16.11 -42.46 -7.48
N THR A 175 16.73 -42.50 -6.30
CA THR A 175 17.17 -41.32 -5.56
C THR A 175 18.27 -40.55 -6.28
N TYR A 176 19.22 -41.25 -6.92
CA TYR A 176 20.28 -40.64 -7.72
C TYR A 176 19.70 -39.94 -8.97
N LEU A 177 18.72 -40.56 -9.62
CA LEU A 177 18.05 -39.97 -10.79
C LEU A 177 17.25 -38.73 -10.42
N GLU A 178 16.49 -38.77 -9.32
CA GLU A 178 15.75 -37.60 -8.80
C GLU A 178 16.70 -36.45 -8.46
N GLN A 179 17.83 -36.74 -7.81
CA GLN A 179 18.83 -35.74 -7.46
C GLN A 179 19.51 -35.14 -8.71
N LYS A 180 19.79 -35.97 -9.71
CA LYS A 180 20.32 -35.51 -11.01
C LYS A 180 19.31 -34.59 -11.73
N GLU A 181 18.02 -34.92 -11.70
CA GLU A 181 16.95 -34.11 -12.30
C GLU A 181 16.80 -32.75 -11.59
N ARG A 182 16.98 -32.69 -10.26
CA ARG A 182 17.01 -31.43 -9.51
C ARG A 182 18.15 -30.53 -9.97
N LEU A 183 19.36 -31.07 -10.08
CA LEU A 183 20.51 -30.31 -10.58
C LEU A 183 20.28 -29.82 -12.02
N LEU A 184 19.71 -30.67 -12.88
CA LEU A 184 19.31 -30.30 -14.25
C LEU A 184 18.31 -29.13 -14.25
N SER A 185 17.30 -29.18 -13.39
CA SER A 185 16.29 -28.13 -13.23
C SER A 185 16.92 -26.81 -12.79
N LEU A 186 17.88 -26.83 -11.85
CA LEU A 186 18.60 -25.63 -11.42
C LEU A 186 19.39 -24.96 -12.55
N PHE A 187 20.13 -25.74 -13.35
CA PHE A 187 20.82 -25.19 -14.52
C PHE A 187 19.83 -24.58 -15.52
N LYS A 188 18.73 -25.28 -15.85
CA LYS A 188 17.70 -24.76 -16.77
C LYS A 188 17.10 -23.44 -16.26
N ARG A 189 16.78 -23.36 -14.96
CA ARG A 189 16.27 -22.15 -14.29
C ARG A 189 17.30 -21.00 -14.39
N GLN A 190 18.56 -21.23 -14.03
CA GLN A 190 19.60 -20.20 -14.08
C GLN A 190 19.87 -19.71 -15.51
N LEU A 191 19.89 -20.60 -16.52
CA LEU A 191 20.09 -20.24 -17.93
C LEU A 191 18.93 -19.42 -18.53
N SER A 192 17.78 -19.37 -17.84
CA SER A 192 16.68 -18.47 -18.18
C SER A 192 16.86 -17.04 -17.63
N VAL A 193 17.86 -16.81 -16.78
CA VAL A 193 18.13 -15.52 -16.13
C VAL A 193 19.36 -14.85 -16.77
N PRO A 194 19.28 -13.57 -17.17
CA PRO A 194 20.40 -12.88 -17.79
C PRO A 194 21.41 -12.40 -16.73
N LEU A 195 22.34 -13.28 -16.35
CA LEU A 195 23.42 -13.02 -15.38
C LEU A 195 24.77 -12.88 -16.10
N LEU A 196 25.70 -12.08 -15.56
CA LEU A 196 26.98 -11.77 -16.22
C LEU A 196 27.78 -13.01 -16.68
N ASP A 197 27.80 -14.07 -15.86
CA ASP A 197 28.60 -15.29 -16.04
C ASP A 197 27.85 -16.44 -16.75
N MET A 198 26.73 -16.13 -17.41
CA MET A 198 25.87 -17.15 -18.01
C MET A 198 26.55 -17.99 -19.11
N LYS A 199 27.65 -17.51 -19.71
CA LYS A 199 28.41 -18.25 -20.75
C LYS A 199 29.16 -19.42 -20.14
N GLU A 200 29.79 -19.16 -18.99
CA GLU A 200 30.51 -20.13 -18.16
C GLU A 200 29.52 -21.17 -17.65
N THR A 201 28.38 -20.76 -17.11
CA THR A 201 27.28 -21.64 -16.68
C THR A 201 26.80 -22.55 -17.83
N TYR A 202 26.63 -22.01 -19.04
CA TYR A 202 26.19 -22.81 -20.19
C TYR A 202 27.24 -23.81 -20.66
N ASN A 203 28.53 -23.46 -20.55
CA ASN A 203 29.60 -24.41 -20.84
C ASN A 203 29.66 -25.53 -19.81
N GLU A 204 29.54 -25.21 -18.53
CA GLU A 204 29.41 -26.19 -17.45
C GLU A 204 28.20 -27.11 -17.68
N PHE A 205 27.04 -26.54 -18.01
CA PHE A 205 25.82 -27.30 -18.30
C PHE A 205 26.02 -28.35 -19.40
N LYS A 206 26.66 -27.99 -20.52
CA LYS A 206 26.93 -28.93 -21.63
C LYS A 206 27.88 -30.06 -21.23
N VAL A 207 28.78 -29.81 -20.28
CA VAL A 207 29.70 -30.85 -19.77
C VAL A 207 28.95 -31.80 -18.84
N TRP A 208 28.09 -31.28 -17.97
CA TRP A 208 27.29 -32.07 -17.05
C TRP A 208 26.17 -32.88 -17.73
N PHE A 209 25.53 -32.27 -18.73
CA PHE A 209 24.36 -32.78 -19.43
C PHE A 209 24.55 -32.70 -20.95
N PRO A 210 25.37 -33.59 -21.57
CA PRO A 210 25.69 -33.49 -23.00
C PRO A 210 24.48 -33.69 -23.93
N ASP A 211 23.56 -34.58 -23.54
CA ASP A 211 22.36 -34.89 -24.31
C ASP A 211 21.40 -33.69 -24.32
N GLU A 212 21.13 -33.11 -23.15
CA GLU A 212 20.32 -31.92 -22.97
C GLU A 212 21.02 -30.65 -23.48
N GLY A 213 22.34 -30.57 -23.41
CA GLY A 213 23.12 -29.49 -24.01
C GLY A 213 23.01 -29.41 -25.54
N SER A 214 22.65 -30.53 -26.17
CA SER A 214 22.37 -30.62 -27.60
C SER A 214 20.91 -30.30 -27.94
N ASP A 215 20.05 -30.13 -26.93
CA ASP A 215 18.65 -29.77 -27.10
C ASP A 215 18.51 -28.36 -27.70
N LYS A 216 17.77 -28.28 -28.82
CA LYS A 216 17.55 -27.03 -29.55
C LYS A 216 16.75 -26.01 -28.75
N ALA A 217 15.81 -26.45 -27.92
CA ALA A 217 15.00 -25.56 -27.10
C ALA A 217 15.85 -24.87 -26.02
N ILE A 218 16.75 -25.62 -25.37
CA ILE A 218 17.66 -25.06 -24.36
C ILE A 218 18.68 -24.11 -25.01
N GLN A 219 19.21 -24.48 -26.19
CA GLN A 219 20.07 -23.59 -26.97
C GLN A 219 19.38 -22.28 -27.34
N GLN A 220 18.12 -22.34 -27.77
CA GLN A 220 17.33 -21.16 -28.10
C GLN A 220 17.04 -20.30 -26.86
N LEU A 221 16.66 -20.92 -25.74
CA LEU A 221 16.45 -20.23 -24.47
C LEU A 221 17.72 -19.47 -24.05
N TYR A 222 18.87 -20.15 -24.04
CA TYR A 222 20.15 -19.54 -23.70
C TYR A 222 20.48 -18.36 -24.62
N GLN A 223 20.28 -18.50 -25.95
CA GLN A 223 20.54 -17.41 -26.90
C GLN A 223 19.62 -16.21 -26.68
N GLN A 224 18.34 -16.45 -26.38
CA GLN A 224 17.38 -15.39 -26.05
C GLN A 224 17.76 -14.66 -24.77
N THR A 225 18.10 -15.40 -23.71
CA THR A 225 18.57 -14.86 -22.44
C THR A 225 19.87 -14.06 -22.61
N LEU A 226 20.80 -14.56 -23.42
CA LEU A 226 22.05 -13.86 -23.72
C LEU A 226 21.79 -12.54 -24.44
N SER A 227 20.87 -12.52 -25.41
CA SER A 227 20.46 -11.29 -26.07
C SER A 227 19.85 -10.28 -25.09
N LYS A 228 19.08 -10.72 -24.10
CA LYS A 228 18.61 -9.85 -23.02
C LYS A 228 19.79 -9.31 -22.21
N LEU A 229 20.74 -10.15 -21.80
CA LEU A 229 21.93 -9.72 -21.05
C LEU A 229 22.74 -8.66 -21.80
N GLU A 230 22.96 -8.80 -23.10
CA GLU A 230 23.72 -7.82 -23.89
C GLU A 230 23.07 -6.43 -23.89
N LYS A 231 21.73 -6.34 -23.74
CA LYS A 231 21.03 -5.06 -23.55
C LYS A 231 21.21 -4.47 -22.15
N LEU A 232 21.39 -5.32 -21.13
CA LEU A 232 21.59 -4.91 -19.74
C LEU A 232 23.04 -4.47 -19.46
N ARG A 233 24.02 -5.07 -20.15
CA ARG A 233 25.45 -4.73 -19.99
C ARG A 233 25.78 -3.23 -19.99
N PRO A 234 25.27 -2.40 -20.91
CA PRO A 234 25.54 -0.97 -20.87
C PRO A 234 24.97 -0.29 -19.63
N LEU A 235 23.79 -0.69 -19.16
CA LEU A 235 23.14 -0.14 -17.97
C LEU A 235 23.91 -0.53 -16.69
N GLU A 236 24.34 -1.79 -16.59
CA GLU A 236 25.18 -2.25 -15.47
C GLU A 236 26.55 -1.55 -15.46
N LYS A 237 27.15 -1.33 -16.64
CA LYS A 237 28.41 -0.59 -16.75
C LYS A 237 28.27 0.87 -16.33
N GLU A 238 27.16 1.50 -16.70
CA GLU A 238 26.85 2.88 -16.31
C GLU A 238 26.73 2.99 -14.78
N LEU A 239 26.01 2.06 -14.13
CA LEU A 239 25.91 1.96 -12.67
C LEU A 239 27.26 1.73 -11.96
N ASP A 240 28.12 0.90 -12.55
CA ASP A 240 29.46 0.61 -12.01
C ASP A 240 30.40 1.81 -12.14
N SER A 241 30.31 2.55 -13.25
CA SER A 241 31.13 3.73 -13.51
C SER A 241 30.70 5.00 -12.78
N ALA A 242 29.49 5.01 -12.19
CA ALA A 242 28.94 6.16 -11.51
C ALA A 242 29.42 6.23 -10.06
N ASP A 243 30.45 7.04 -9.80
CA ASP A 243 31.02 7.23 -8.45
C ASP A 243 30.20 8.19 -7.59
N GLU A 244 29.57 9.20 -8.20
CA GLU A 244 28.78 10.20 -7.49
C GLU A 244 27.35 9.73 -7.23
N TYR A 245 26.81 10.05 -6.06
CA TYR A 245 25.45 9.65 -5.65
C TYR A 245 24.39 10.06 -6.69
N MET A 246 24.41 11.31 -7.15
CA MET A 246 23.44 11.83 -8.12
C MET A 246 23.52 11.10 -9.46
N ALA A 247 24.72 10.90 -9.99
CA ALA A 247 24.94 10.19 -11.25
C ALA A 247 24.48 8.73 -11.15
N LYS A 248 24.74 8.07 -10.02
CA LYS A 248 24.32 6.69 -9.79
C LYS A 248 22.81 6.56 -9.64
N MET A 249 22.15 7.51 -8.98
CA MET A 249 20.69 7.57 -8.92
C MET A 249 20.07 7.81 -10.30
N GLU A 250 20.63 8.71 -11.12
CA GLU A 250 20.19 8.93 -12.50
C GLU A 250 20.31 7.65 -13.34
N ALA A 251 21.44 6.93 -13.21
CA ALA A 251 21.63 5.64 -13.84
C ALA A 251 20.61 4.58 -13.37
N TYR A 252 20.25 4.56 -12.08
CA TYR A 252 19.17 3.69 -11.57
C TYR A 252 17.82 4.06 -12.16
N TYR A 253 17.43 5.34 -12.20
CA TYR A 253 16.16 5.76 -12.79
C TYR A 253 16.06 5.36 -14.27
N LYS A 254 17.12 5.58 -15.04
CA LYS A 254 17.20 5.14 -16.44
C LYS A 254 17.05 3.63 -16.60
N TYR A 255 17.64 2.86 -15.68
CA TYR A 255 17.50 1.40 -15.68
C TYR A 255 16.07 0.99 -15.32
N ILE A 256 15.47 1.60 -14.30
CA ILE A 256 14.08 1.37 -13.91
C ILE A 256 13.14 1.64 -15.09
N GLU A 257 13.30 2.76 -15.80
CA GLU A 257 12.53 3.08 -17.00
C GLU A 257 12.69 2.02 -18.10
N TYR A 258 13.92 1.53 -18.31
CA TYR A 258 14.17 0.43 -19.24
C TYR A 258 13.41 -0.83 -18.82
N GLU A 259 13.51 -1.30 -17.58
CA GLU A 259 12.81 -2.52 -17.13
C GLU A 259 11.29 -2.36 -17.17
N ILE A 260 10.76 -1.18 -16.82
CA ILE A 260 9.33 -0.85 -16.97
C ILE A 260 8.89 -0.99 -18.43
N SER A 261 9.72 -0.54 -19.39
CA SER A 261 9.42 -0.69 -20.81
C SER A 261 9.43 -2.15 -21.31
N GLN A 262 10.12 -3.04 -20.59
CA GLN A 262 10.13 -4.47 -20.90
C GLN A 262 8.96 -5.24 -20.26
N ASP A 263 8.24 -4.62 -19.34
CA ASP A 263 7.04 -5.16 -18.68
C ASP A 263 7.24 -6.54 -18.02
N ASP A 264 8.40 -6.74 -17.38
CA ASP A 264 8.72 -7.94 -16.59
C ASP A 264 8.63 -7.61 -15.09
N PRO A 265 7.56 -8.02 -14.38
CA PRO A 265 7.35 -7.62 -12.99
C PRO A 265 8.45 -8.06 -12.02
N SER A 266 9.03 -9.24 -12.23
CA SER A 266 10.09 -9.76 -11.37
C SER A 266 11.38 -8.97 -11.55
N ARG A 267 11.70 -8.56 -12.78
CA ARG A 267 12.86 -7.70 -13.06
C ARG A 267 12.65 -6.26 -12.59
N ILE A 268 11.45 -5.71 -12.79
CA ILE A 268 11.08 -4.38 -12.30
C ILE A 268 11.22 -4.33 -10.78
N ARG A 269 10.67 -5.33 -10.06
CA ARG A 269 10.87 -5.47 -8.61
C ARG A 269 12.35 -5.53 -8.26
N SER A 270 13.13 -6.37 -8.96
CA SER A 270 14.56 -6.52 -8.70
C SER A 270 15.33 -5.21 -8.83
N ILE A 271 15.10 -4.41 -9.88
CA ILE A 271 15.82 -3.14 -10.06
C ILE A 271 15.39 -2.08 -9.05
N TYR A 272 14.10 -2.02 -8.67
CA TYR A 272 13.64 -1.13 -7.59
C TYR A 272 14.29 -1.49 -6.25
N GLU A 273 14.31 -2.77 -5.88
CA GLU A 273 14.94 -3.23 -4.64
C GLU A 273 16.45 -2.93 -4.62
N ARG A 274 17.14 -3.13 -5.75
CA ARG A 274 18.56 -2.74 -5.92
C ARG A 274 18.76 -1.24 -5.74
N ALA A 275 17.90 -0.42 -6.36
CA ALA A 275 17.98 1.03 -6.26
C ALA A 275 17.70 1.51 -4.83
N ILE A 276 16.73 0.91 -4.13
CA ILE A 276 16.38 1.24 -2.74
C ILE A 276 17.53 0.93 -1.79
N THR A 277 18.26 -0.17 -1.98
CA THR A 277 19.45 -0.48 -1.16
C THR A 277 20.49 0.64 -1.24
N PHE A 278 20.59 1.35 -2.36
CA PHE A 278 21.52 2.47 -2.54
C PHE A 278 20.91 3.84 -2.15
N GLY A 279 19.66 4.08 -2.56
CA GLY A 279 18.95 5.35 -2.48
C GLY A 279 17.76 5.33 -1.54
N CYS A 280 17.86 4.65 -0.38
CA CYS A 280 16.73 4.45 0.52
C CYS A 280 16.08 5.75 1.03
N LEU A 281 16.79 6.88 1.03
CA LEU A 281 16.25 8.18 1.44
C LEU A 281 15.62 8.99 0.29
N ASP A 282 15.57 8.44 -0.93
CA ASP A 282 14.88 9.04 -2.07
C ASP A 282 13.37 8.73 -1.99
N ALA A 283 12.59 9.72 -1.56
CA ALA A 283 11.15 9.58 -1.42
C ALA A 283 10.42 9.38 -2.76
N GLU A 284 10.95 9.91 -3.87
CA GLU A 284 10.31 9.73 -5.19
C GLU A 284 10.49 8.30 -5.70
N LEU A 285 11.66 7.68 -5.44
CA LEU A 285 11.90 6.28 -5.75
C LEU A 285 10.85 5.37 -5.07
N TRP A 286 10.61 5.57 -3.76
CA TRP A 286 9.58 4.84 -3.03
C TRP A 286 8.18 5.09 -3.56
N LEU A 287 7.86 6.34 -3.92
CA LEU A 287 6.55 6.68 -4.50
C LEU A 287 6.33 5.97 -5.84
N GLN A 288 7.33 5.96 -6.72
CA GLN A 288 7.25 5.24 -7.99
C GLN A 288 7.09 3.73 -7.77
N TYR A 289 7.90 3.15 -6.88
CA TYR A 289 7.85 1.72 -6.61
C TYR A 289 6.51 1.29 -6.02
N THR A 290 6.04 1.98 -4.98
CA THR A 290 4.75 1.66 -4.34
C THR A 290 3.57 1.87 -5.29
N ARG A 291 3.58 2.92 -6.14
CA ARG A 291 2.59 3.11 -7.22
C ARG A 291 2.59 1.96 -8.22
N TYR A 292 3.77 1.48 -8.61
CA TYR A 292 3.90 0.32 -9.48
C TYR A 292 3.27 -0.93 -8.84
N LEU A 293 3.62 -1.23 -7.58
CA LEU A 293 3.07 -2.39 -6.87
C LEU A 293 1.55 -2.31 -6.71
N ASP A 294 1.01 -1.17 -6.30
CA ASP A 294 -0.45 -0.93 -6.17
C ASP A 294 -1.24 -1.24 -7.44
N THR A 295 -0.63 -1.03 -8.61
CA THR A 295 -1.34 -1.07 -9.90
C THR A 295 -1.01 -2.28 -10.76
N LYS A 296 0.22 -2.81 -10.65
CA LYS A 296 0.75 -3.88 -11.51
C LYS A 296 1.03 -5.17 -10.77
N LEU A 297 1.25 -5.13 -9.45
CA LEU A 297 1.55 -6.30 -8.65
C LEU A 297 0.91 -6.22 -7.25
N PRO A 298 -0.43 -6.22 -7.15
CA PRO A 298 -1.17 -5.96 -5.91
C PRO A 298 -1.19 -7.18 -4.98
N ILE A 299 -0.01 -7.65 -4.58
CA ILE A 299 0.17 -8.73 -3.62
C ILE A 299 0.24 -8.08 -2.23
N LYS A 300 -0.82 -8.28 -1.41
CA LYS A 300 -1.00 -7.69 -0.07
C LYS A 300 0.30 -7.62 0.73
N LYS A 301 0.95 -8.77 0.95
CA LYS A 301 2.18 -8.87 1.75
C LYS A 301 3.32 -8.01 1.18
N VAL A 302 3.52 -8.04 -0.13
CA VAL A 302 4.58 -7.26 -0.80
C VAL A 302 4.29 -5.76 -0.70
N VAL A 303 3.06 -5.34 -1.02
CA VAL A 303 2.65 -3.93 -1.00
C VAL A 303 2.75 -3.35 0.41
N LEU A 304 2.13 -4.00 1.39
CA LEU A 304 2.12 -3.49 2.78
C LEU A 304 3.54 -3.46 3.38
N SER A 305 4.36 -4.49 3.12
CA SER A 305 5.76 -4.49 3.56
C SER A 305 6.58 -3.35 2.93
N THR A 306 6.32 -3.04 1.66
CA THR A 306 7.01 -1.98 0.93
C THR A 306 6.62 -0.61 1.46
N TYR A 307 5.33 -0.39 1.74
CA TYR A 307 4.87 0.85 2.36
C TYR A 307 5.47 1.05 3.74
N GLU A 308 5.48 0.02 4.59
CA GLU A 308 6.07 0.11 5.93
C GLU A 308 7.59 0.43 5.86
N ARG A 309 8.33 -0.19 4.93
CA ARG A 309 9.74 0.17 4.66
C ARG A 309 9.89 1.60 4.15
N SER A 310 8.98 2.07 3.30
CA SER A 310 9.05 3.42 2.72
C SER A 310 8.88 4.52 3.78
N VAL A 311 7.91 4.39 4.68
CA VAL A 311 7.63 5.39 5.71
C VAL A 311 8.67 5.38 6.83
N ARG A 312 9.36 4.25 7.03
CA ARG A 312 10.51 4.17 7.93
C ARG A 312 11.74 4.90 7.39
N ASN A 313 11.95 4.86 6.07
CA ASN A 313 13.10 5.50 5.43
C ASN A 313 12.85 6.98 5.12
N CYS A 314 11.64 7.33 4.70
CA CYS A 314 11.24 8.68 4.35
C CYS A 314 10.04 9.16 5.18
N PRO A 315 10.15 9.18 6.54
CA PRO A 315 9.03 9.55 7.42
C PRO A 315 8.51 10.97 7.21
N TRP A 316 9.35 11.85 6.64
CA TRP A 316 9.01 13.24 6.32
C TRP A 316 8.10 13.40 5.10
N LYS A 317 7.90 12.35 4.28
CA LYS A 317 7.06 12.44 3.08
C LYS A 317 5.62 12.01 3.38
N ALA A 318 4.75 12.99 3.63
CA ALA A 318 3.33 12.75 3.93
C ALA A 318 2.58 11.90 2.90
N GLU A 319 2.92 12.02 1.61
CA GLU A 319 2.26 11.24 0.55
C GLU A 319 2.46 9.71 0.73
N LEU A 320 3.61 9.26 1.25
CA LEU A 320 3.85 7.84 1.50
C LEU A 320 2.90 7.32 2.59
N TRP A 321 2.73 8.09 3.67
CA TRP A 321 1.79 7.76 4.75
C TRP A 321 0.32 7.75 4.26
N GLY A 322 -0.09 8.76 3.49
CA GLY A 322 -1.44 8.80 2.92
C GLY A 322 -1.71 7.60 2.02
N ARG A 323 -0.76 7.24 1.15
CA ARG A 323 -0.86 6.04 0.31
C ARG A 323 -0.87 4.76 1.11
N TYR A 324 -0.09 4.69 2.20
CA TYR A 324 -0.09 3.52 3.07
C TYR A 324 -1.47 3.32 3.74
N ILE A 325 -2.09 4.38 4.27
CA ILE A 325 -3.45 4.34 4.81
C ILE A 325 -4.45 3.84 3.74
N LEU A 326 -4.35 4.35 2.51
CA LEU A 326 -5.20 3.89 1.39
C LEU A 326 -4.96 2.43 1.02
N ALA A 327 -3.71 1.94 1.10
CA ALA A 327 -3.38 0.55 0.85
C ALA A 327 -3.95 -0.37 1.94
N LEU A 328 -3.83 0.01 3.22
CA LEU A 328 -4.43 -0.74 4.34
C LEU A 328 -5.95 -0.83 4.18
N GLU A 329 -6.61 0.27 3.81
CA GLU A 329 -8.04 0.28 3.50
C GLU A 329 -8.38 -0.66 2.34
N ARG A 330 -7.61 -0.63 1.24
CA ARG A 330 -7.83 -1.48 0.07
C ARG A 330 -7.76 -2.97 0.41
N TYR A 331 -6.83 -3.36 1.29
CA TYR A 331 -6.67 -4.72 1.77
C TYR A 331 -7.51 -5.05 3.01
N LYS A 332 -8.46 -4.17 3.37
CA LYS A 332 -9.42 -4.33 4.48
C LYS A 332 -8.75 -4.64 5.82
N GLU A 333 -7.59 -4.03 6.08
CA GLU A 333 -6.92 -4.15 7.37
C GLU A 333 -7.79 -3.58 8.50
N ALA A 334 -7.61 -4.11 9.71
CA ALA A 334 -8.35 -3.71 10.89
C ALA A 334 -8.23 -2.19 11.19
N ASP A 335 -9.31 -1.59 11.71
CA ASP A 335 -9.38 -0.15 12.02
C ASP A 335 -8.28 0.30 12.99
N ASP A 336 -7.92 -0.57 13.94
CA ASP A 336 -6.86 -0.33 14.91
C ASP A 336 -5.50 -0.14 14.23
N LYS A 337 -5.19 -0.98 13.24
CA LYS A 337 -3.94 -0.89 12.48
C LYS A 337 -3.91 0.38 11.64
N VAL A 338 -4.99 0.71 10.95
CA VAL A 338 -5.07 1.96 10.16
C VAL A 338 -4.92 3.18 11.08
N THR A 339 -5.52 3.15 12.27
CA THR A 339 -5.43 4.21 13.27
C THR A 339 -4.00 4.32 13.84
N GLU A 340 -3.32 3.20 14.12
CA GLU A 340 -1.92 3.20 14.53
C GLU A 340 -1.00 3.85 13.47
N ILE A 341 -1.17 3.49 12.20
CA ILE A 341 -0.38 4.06 11.10
C ILE A 341 -0.65 5.56 10.95
N TYR A 342 -1.90 5.99 11.10
CA TYR A 342 -2.25 7.41 11.14
C TYR A 342 -1.57 8.13 12.31
N ASP A 343 -1.61 7.57 13.52
CA ASP A 343 -0.98 8.15 14.70
C ASP A 343 0.54 8.23 14.55
N ARG A 344 1.18 7.23 13.93
CA ARG A 344 2.60 7.27 13.57
C ARG A 344 2.90 8.37 12.56
N ALA A 345 2.07 8.53 11.54
CA ALA A 345 2.25 9.55 10.51
C ALA A 345 2.23 10.96 11.11
N ILE A 346 1.24 11.30 11.95
CA ILE A 346 1.16 12.65 12.54
C ILE A 346 2.29 12.93 13.56
N ASN A 347 2.96 11.88 14.05
CA ASN A 347 4.12 11.97 14.93
C ASN A 347 5.47 11.76 14.19
N SER A 348 5.47 11.69 12.86
CA SER A 348 6.68 11.40 12.06
C SER A 348 7.60 12.61 11.84
N GLY A 349 7.22 13.78 12.36
CA GLY A 349 8.04 15.00 12.34
C GLY A 349 7.81 15.91 11.13
N PHE A 350 6.63 15.91 10.52
CA PHE A 350 6.27 16.88 9.47
C PHE A 350 6.46 18.34 9.95
N THR A 351 6.89 19.23 9.05
CA THR A 351 7.11 20.66 9.36
C THR A 351 6.14 21.60 8.66
N GLU A 352 5.56 21.15 7.54
CA GLU A 352 4.64 21.93 6.73
C GLU A 352 3.17 21.59 7.05
N PRO A 353 2.28 22.59 7.18
CA PRO A 353 0.87 22.34 7.46
C PRO A 353 0.18 21.53 6.36
N ALA A 354 0.64 21.66 5.12
CA ALA A 354 0.14 20.91 3.98
C ALA A 354 0.33 19.39 4.14
N ASP A 355 1.43 18.96 4.77
CA ASP A 355 1.72 17.55 5.03
C ASP A 355 0.74 16.97 6.06
N PHE A 356 0.50 17.70 7.16
CA PHE A 356 -0.52 17.34 8.14
C PHE A 356 -1.91 17.31 7.52
N LEU A 357 -2.26 18.34 6.75
CA LEU A 357 -3.55 18.44 6.08
C LEU A 357 -3.78 17.25 5.13
N HIS A 358 -2.76 16.82 4.38
CA HIS A 358 -2.83 15.65 3.52
C HIS A 358 -3.21 14.39 4.31
N VAL A 359 -2.44 14.07 5.37
CA VAL A 359 -2.68 12.86 6.20
C VAL A 359 -4.04 12.94 6.91
N TYR A 360 -4.39 14.10 7.47
CA TYR A 360 -5.70 14.31 8.09
C TYR A 360 -6.85 14.09 7.10
N THR A 361 -6.72 14.61 5.87
CA THR A 361 -7.75 14.46 4.84
C THR A 361 -7.93 12.99 4.49
N VAL A 362 -6.84 12.27 4.21
CA VAL A 362 -6.89 10.85 3.87
C VAL A 362 -7.53 10.01 4.98
N PHE A 363 -7.18 10.29 6.24
CA PHE A 363 -7.74 9.54 7.37
C PHE A 363 -9.21 9.92 7.66
N CYS A 364 -9.60 11.19 7.49
CA CYS A 364 -11.00 11.59 7.56
C CYS A 364 -11.83 10.91 6.45
N ASP A 365 -11.28 10.82 5.25
CA ASP A 365 -11.90 10.11 4.13
C ASP A 365 -12.06 8.62 4.39
N TYR A 366 -11.06 7.98 5.00
CA TYR A 366 -11.14 6.60 5.48
C TYR A 366 -12.28 6.42 6.48
N LYS A 367 -12.32 7.23 7.56
CA LYS A 367 -13.40 7.16 8.56
C LYS A 367 -14.78 7.44 7.94
N ARG A 368 -14.86 8.36 6.95
CA ARG A 368 -16.11 8.61 6.22
C ARG A 368 -16.54 7.40 5.39
N ARG A 369 -15.62 6.70 4.72
CA ARG A 369 -15.92 5.51 3.90
C ARG A 369 -16.43 4.33 4.70
N ARG A 370 -16.08 4.25 5.99
CA ARG A 370 -16.62 3.25 6.91
C ARG A 370 -18.07 3.48 7.34
N ILE A 371 -18.61 4.69 7.15
CA ILE A 371 -20.00 4.98 7.49
C ILE A 371 -20.91 4.33 6.45
N ASN A 372 -21.68 3.32 6.87
CA ASN A 372 -22.80 2.80 6.09
C ASN A 372 -24.03 3.69 6.30
N TRP A 373 -24.40 4.46 5.28
CA TRP A 373 -25.51 5.41 5.38
C TRP A 373 -26.89 4.74 5.37
N ASP A 374 -26.97 3.48 4.96
CA ASP A 374 -28.22 2.70 4.88
C ASP A 374 -28.55 1.97 6.20
N GLU A 375 -27.59 1.91 7.13
CA GLU A 375 -27.70 1.25 8.43
C GLU A 375 -27.54 2.26 9.59
N PRO A 376 -27.90 1.88 10.84
CA PRO A 376 -27.57 2.68 12.01
C PRO A 376 -26.06 2.90 12.13
N HIS A 377 -25.61 4.15 12.04
CA HIS A 377 -24.19 4.51 11.93
C HIS A 377 -23.74 5.50 13.03
N THR A 378 -24.33 5.41 14.22
CA THR A 378 -24.11 6.39 15.29
C THR A 378 -22.66 6.42 15.76
N GLU A 379 -22.00 5.26 15.82
CA GLU A 379 -20.63 5.14 16.32
C GLU A 379 -19.59 5.58 15.29
N GLU A 380 -19.74 5.14 14.04
CA GLU A 380 -18.87 5.50 12.92
C GLU A 380 -18.95 7.00 12.62
N LEU A 381 -20.17 7.56 12.64
CA LEU A 381 -20.37 8.99 12.46
C LEU A 381 -19.78 9.81 13.63
N ALA A 382 -19.92 9.33 14.87
CA ALA A 382 -19.28 9.97 16.02
C ALA A 382 -17.75 9.92 15.90
N SER A 383 -17.20 8.79 15.47
CA SER A 383 -15.76 8.59 15.23
C SER A 383 -15.23 9.52 14.12
N PHE A 384 -15.95 9.63 13.00
CA PHE A 384 -15.62 10.58 11.93
C PHE A 384 -15.64 12.03 12.42
N ARG A 385 -16.72 12.46 13.10
CA ARG A 385 -16.86 13.82 13.64
C ARG A 385 -15.74 14.15 14.64
N ALA A 386 -15.43 13.22 15.54
CA ALA A 386 -14.35 13.40 16.51
C ALA A 386 -12.98 13.51 15.82
N THR A 387 -12.74 12.72 14.77
CA THR A 387 -11.51 12.72 14.00
C THR A 387 -11.30 14.03 13.25
N ILE A 388 -12.31 14.49 12.48
CA ILE A 388 -12.19 15.74 11.72
C ILE A 388 -12.11 16.96 12.64
N GLN A 389 -12.83 16.95 13.77
CA GLN A 389 -12.73 18.02 14.77
C GLN A 389 -11.32 18.08 15.39
N ARG A 390 -10.72 16.92 15.74
CA ARG A 390 -9.34 16.86 16.24
C ARG A 390 -8.35 17.37 15.19
N ALA A 391 -8.47 16.95 13.93
CA ALA A 391 -7.61 17.42 12.85
C ALA A 391 -7.65 18.95 12.68
N ILE A 392 -8.86 19.53 12.63
CA ILE A 392 -9.06 20.98 12.54
C ILE A 392 -8.44 21.69 13.75
N HIS A 393 -8.65 21.17 14.96
CA HIS A 393 -8.09 21.76 16.18
C HIS A 393 -6.56 21.70 16.19
N SER A 394 -5.97 20.55 15.84
CA SER A 394 -4.52 20.37 15.78
C SER A 394 -3.86 21.32 14.80
N LEU A 395 -4.40 21.47 13.59
CA LEU A 395 -3.88 22.42 12.59
C LEU A 395 -3.85 23.86 13.11
N LYS A 396 -4.95 24.32 13.72
CA LYS A 396 -5.03 25.67 14.31
C LYS A 396 -4.05 25.86 15.45
N THR A 397 -3.93 24.86 16.33
CA THR A 397 -3.08 24.94 17.51
C THR A 397 -1.59 24.95 17.14
N PHE A 398 -1.17 24.14 16.17
CA PHE A 398 0.24 24.06 15.78
C PHE A 398 0.69 25.21 14.86
N PHE A 399 -0.18 25.71 13.99
CA PHE A 399 0.22 26.63 12.92
C PHE A 399 -0.54 27.96 12.89
N GLY A 400 -1.51 28.16 13.78
CA GLY A 400 -2.41 29.31 13.77
C GLY A 400 -3.39 29.28 12.59
N ASP A 401 -4.30 30.27 12.57
CA ASP A 401 -5.42 30.28 11.61
C ASP A 401 -4.99 30.53 10.15
N TYR A 402 -3.88 31.22 9.91
CA TYR A 402 -3.45 31.58 8.55
C TYR A 402 -2.55 30.53 7.89
N ARG A 403 -1.58 29.96 8.63
CA ARG A 403 -0.64 28.98 8.05
C ARG A 403 -1.23 27.58 8.05
N GLY A 404 -2.03 27.23 9.07
CA GLY A 404 -2.66 25.93 9.23
C GLY A 404 -4.04 25.79 8.59
N ASP A 405 -4.44 26.71 7.70
CA ASP A 405 -5.83 26.86 7.23
C ASP A 405 -6.61 25.53 7.09
N PRO A 406 -7.54 25.23 8.01
CA PRO A 406 -8.32 24.00 8.00
C PRO A 406 -9.62 24.13 7.18
N SER A 407 -9.78 25.20 6.39
CA SER A 407 -11.00 25.52 5.67
C SER A 407 -11.48 24.36 4.79
N THR A 408 -10.57 23.65 4.13
CA THR A 408 -10.89 22.50 3.28
C THR A 408 -11.55 21.35 4.07
N LEU A 409 -11.03 21.02 5.26
CA LEU A 409 -11.65 20.03 6.15
C LEU A 409 -13.01 20.52 6.68
N GLN A 410 -13.14 21.81 6.99
CA GLN A 410 -14.40 22.38 7.47
C GLN A 410 -15.49 22.38 6.39
N GLN A 411 -15.13 22.72 5.14
CA GLN A 411 -16.02 22.64 3.98
C GLN A 411 -16.46 21.19 3.72
N TYR A 412 -15.52 20.26 3.79
CA TYR A 412 -15.81 18.84 3.66
C TYR A 412 -16.76 18.35 4.76
N TRP A 413 -16.48 18.67 6.02
CA TRP A 413 -17.35 18.31 7.14
C TRP A 413 -18.75 18.91 6.97
N ALA A 414 -18.86 20.19 6.62
CA ALA A 414 -20.14 20.85 6.37
C ALA A 414 -20.95 20.14 5.27
N SER A 415 -20.29 19.70 4.20
CA SER A 415 -20.90 18.93 3.10
C SER A 415 -21.48 17.60 3.58
N ILE A 416 -20.76 16.86 4.44
CA ILE A 416 -21.24 15.60 5.02
C ILE A 416 -22.44 15.82 5.95
N GLU A 417 -22.39 16.86 6.79
CA GLU A 417 -23.47 17.18 7.74
C GLU A 417 -24.79 17.50 7.03
N VAL A 418 -24.76 18.24 5.92
CA VAL A 418 -25.99 18.58 5.18
C VAL A 418 -26.48 17.45 4.30
N LYS A 419 -25.59 16.75 3.59
CA LYS A 419 -25.95 15.69 2.65
C LYS A 419 -26.51 14.46 3.35
N HIS A 420 -25.88 14.05 4.43
CA HIS A 420 -26.18 12.77 5.07
C HIS A 420 -26.85 12.92 6.44
N CYS A 421 -26.43 13.91 7.24
CA CYS A 421 -26.91 14.06 8.61
C CYS A 421 -28.13 14.99 8.76
N LYS A 422 -28.51 15.70 7.67
CA LYS A 422 -29.54 16.76 7.66
C LYS A 422 -29.31 17.83 8.74
N ASN A 423 -28.06 18.04 9.15
CA ASN A 423 -27.67 18.95 10.22
C ASN A 423 -27.13 20.26 9.65
N ILE A 424 -28.05 21.09 9.18
CA ILE A 424 -27.67 22.37 8.57
C ILE A 424 -27.09 23.36 9.57
N GLU A 425 -27.52 23.34 10.83
CA GLU A 425 -26.99 24.27 11.82
C GLU A 425 -25.51 24.04 12.05
N LYS A 426 -25.06 22.78 12.09
CA LYS A 426 -23.63 22.48 12.18
C LYS A 426 -22.86 22.96 10.97
N ALA A 427 -23.40 22.78 9.77
CA ALA A 427 -22.76 23.28 8.56
C ALA A 427 -22.65 24.80 8.54
N ARG A 428 -23.68 25.54 9.01
CA ARG A 428 -23.62 27.00 9.15
C ARG A 428 -22.58 27.44 10.18
N GLU A 429 -22.45 26.74 11.31
CA GLU A 429 -21.37 27.00 12.28
C GLU A 429 -19.99 26.88 11.62
N LEU A 430 -19.76 25.79 10.88
CA LEU A 430 -18.51 25.54 10.18
C LEU A 430 -18.22 26.62 9.13
N TRP A 431 -19.19 26.95 8.28
CA TRP A 431 -19.03 28.02 7.28
C TRP A 431 -18.79 29.39 7.92
N ASN A 432 -19.47 29.71 9.02
CA ASN A 432 -19.19 30.95 9.75
C ASN A 432 -17.75 30.97 10.28
N SER A 433 -17.23 29.85 10.81
CA SER A 433 -15.82 29.76 11.20
C SER A 433 -14.90 30.03 10.00
N VAL A 434 -15.12 29.35 8.87
CA VAL A 434 -14.30 29.52 7.65
C VAL A 434 -14.26 31.00 7.24
N MET A 435 -15.42 31.67 7.17
CA MET A 435 -15.49 33.08 6.78
C MET A 435 -14.74 34.01 7.75
N THR A 436 -14.69 33.68 9.04
CA THR A 436 -13.97 34.49 10.04
C THR A 436 -12.46 34.30 10.02
N GLN A 437 -11.95 33.26 9.36
CA GLN A 437 -10.51 32.92 9.31
C GLN A 437 -9.75 33.63 8.17
N GLY A 438 -10.39 34.57 7.48
CA GLY A 438 -9.77 35.36 6.40
C GLY A 438 -10.44 35.16 5.04
N HIS A 439 -11.18 34.08 4.86
CA HIS A 439 -11.88 33.75 3.61
C HIS A 439 -13.13 34.60 3.34
N GLY A 440 -13.58 35.41 4.31
CA GLY A 440 -14.72 36.31 4.12
C GLY A 440 -14.53 37.36 3.02
N ALA A 441 -13.29 37.62 2.59
CA ALA A 441 -12.97 38.53 1.50
C ALA A 441 -13.08 37.89 0.10
N GLU A 442 -13.16 36.56 0.03
CA GLU A 442 -13.06 35.75 -1.19
C GLU A 442 -14.46 35.42 -1.72
N GLY A 443 -14.76 35.83 -2.95
CA GLY A 443 -16.08 35.63 -3.53
C GLY A 443 -16.46 34.16 -3.69
N HIS A 444 -15.51 33.30 -4.07
CA HIS A 444 -15.80 31.89 -4.36
C HIS A 444 -16.28 31.12 -3.12
N MET A 445 -15.68 31.39 -1.95
CA MET A 445 -16.08 30.80 -0.67
C MET A 445 -17.54 31.16 -0.32
N TRP A 446 -17.95 32.41 -0.54
CA TRP A 446 -19.34 32.82 -0.35
C TRP A 446 -20.30 32.15 -1.34
N MET A 447 -19.86 31.91 -2.56
CA MET A 447 -20.67 31.21 -3.56
C MET A 447 -20.89 29.75 -3.17
N GLU A 448 -19.87 29.06 -2.66
CA GLU A 448 -20.02 27.70 -2.15
C GLU A 448 -20.93 27.63 -0.92
N TYR A 449 -20.77 28.56 0.03
CA TYR A 449 -21.68 28.66 1.19
C TYR A 449 -23.13 28.92 0.74
N PHE A 450 -23.32 29.83 -0.23
CA PHE A 450 -24.63 30.11 -0.80
C PHE A 450 -25.22 28.89 -1.52
N GLN A 451 -24.42 28.14 -2.29
CA GLN A 451 -24.88 26.92 -2.97
C GLN A 451 -25.33 25.85 -1.98
N MET A 452 -24.59 25.67 -0.87
CA MET A 452 -25.00 24.78 0.21
C MET A 452 -26.34 25.21 0.81
N GLU A 453 -26.48 26.49 1.16
CA GLU A 453 -27.71 27.01 1.76
C GLU A 453 -28.89 26.97 0.77
N LYS A 454 -28.65 27.14 -0.54
CA LYS A 454 -29.67 27.00 -1.60
C LYS A 454 -30.15 25.56 -1.72
N ALA A 455 -29.24 24.58 -1.59
CA ALA A 455 -29.57 23.16 -1.76
C ALA A 455 -30.27 22.54 -0.54
N TYR A 456 -29.85 22.89 0.68
CA TYR A 456 -30.31 22.22 1.90
C TYR A 456 -30.98 23.14 2.92
N GLY A 457 -30.89 24.45 2.70
CA GLY A 457 -31.35 25.47 3.65
C GLY A 457 -32.68 26.09 3.29
N ASN A 458 -32.76 27.40 3.49
CA ASN A 458 -33.97 28.15 3.22
C ASN A 458 -33.69 29.51 2.59
N ILE A 459 -34.68 30.01 1.85
CA ILE A 459 -34.65 31.28 1.11
C ILE A 459 -34.20 32.44 2.01
N LYS A 460 -34.66 32.49 3.26
CA LYS A 460 -34.31 33.55 4.22
C LYS A 460 -32.81 33.59 4.52
N ASN A 461 -32.19 32.43 4.70
CA ASN A 461 -30.76 32.35 4.98
C ASN A 461 -29.92 32.51 3.71
N CYS A 462 -30.35 31.98 2.55
CA CYS A 462 -29.76 32.28 1.25
C CYS A 462 -29.59 33.79 1.03
N ARG A 463 -30.67 34.55 1.27
CA ARG A 463 -30.67 36.02 1.21
C ARG A 463 -29.67 36.63 2.18
N LYS A 464 -29.62 36.17 3.42
CA LYS A 464 -28.66 36.66 4.43
C LYS A 464 -27.21 36.39 4.02
N VAL A 465 -26.91 35.22 3.47
CA VAL A 465 -25.56 34.85 3.01
C VAL A 465 -25.12 35.80 1.90
N LEU A 466 -25.95 36.02 0.87
CA LEU A 466 -25.64 36.95 -0.23
C LEU A 466 -25.50 38.39 0.25
N GLN A 467 -26.32 38.83 1.20
CA GLN A 467 -26.21 40.16 1.79
C GLN A 467 -24.90 40.34 2.60
N ARG A 468 -24.46 39.30 3.32
CA ARG A 468 -23.15 39.31 4.01
C ARG A 468 -22.01 39.33 2.99
N ALA A 469 -22.06 38.44 1.99
CA ALA A 469 -21.09 38.36 0.92
C ALA A 469 -20.89 39.71 0.20
N LEU A 470 -21.98 40.41 -0.13
CA LEU A 470 -21.93 41.71 -0.81
C LEU A 470 -21.11 42.76 -0.03
N ASN A 471 -21.11 42.67 1.31
CA ASN A 471 -20.40 43.61 2.17
C ASN A 471 -18.97 43.17 2.50
N SER A 472 -18.66 41.88 2.43
CA SER A 472 -17.37 41.32 2.83
C SER A 472 -16.41 41.08 1.67
N VAL A 473 -16.92 40.72 0.48
CA VAL A 473 -16.12 40.34 -0.68
C VAL A 473 -15.37 41.53 -1.27
N THR A 474 -14.07 41.34 -1.55
CA THR A 474 -13.20 42.40 -2.09
C THR A 474 -12.50 42.04 -3.39
N ASP A 475 -12.34 40.75 -3.69
CA ASP A 475 -11.67 40.25 -4.88
C ASP A 475 -12.56 40.43 -6.13
N TRP A 476 -13.74 39.79 -6.17
CA TRP A 476 -14.67 39.76 -7.30
C TRP A 476 -16.11 40.08 -6.88
N PRO A 477 -16.40 41.33 -6.44
CA PRO A 477 -17.73 41.70 -5.93
C PRO A 477 -18.87 41.58 -6.95
N GLN A 478 -18.55 41.70 -8.25
CA GLN A 478 -19.54 41.58 -9.33
C GLN A 478 -20.20 40.19 -9.35
N MET A 479 -19.45 39.14 -9.04
CA MET A 479 -19.97 37.77 -8.99
C MET A 479 -21.10 37.64 -7.95
N ILE A 480 -20.93 38.26 -6.78
CA ILE A 480 -21.93 38.27 -5.73
C ILE A 480 -23.14 39.11 -6.12
N VAL A 481 -22.93 40.25 -6.79
CA VAL A 481 -24.04 41.09 -7.30
C VAL A 481 -24.89 40.30 -8.28
N ASP A 482 -24.27 39.65 -9.26
CA ASP A 482 -24.98 38.89 -10.29
C ASP A 482 -25.72 37.70 -9.66
N ALA A 483 -25.10 37.00 -8.71
CA ALA A 483 -25.73 35.92 -7.96
C ALA A 483 -26.92 36.43 -7.12
N TYR A 484 -26.77 37.59 -6.46
CA TYR A 484 -27.82 38.13 -5.60
C TYR A 484 -29.05 38.59 -6.39
N LEU A 485 -28.84 39.32 -7.49
CA LEU A 485 -29.93 39.73 -8.35
C LEU A 485 -30.61 38.55 -9.03
N ARG A 486 -29.85 37.53 -9.44
CA ARG A 486 -30.42 36.29 -9.99
C ARG A 486 -31.28 35.56 -8.97
N PHE A 487 -30.78 35.40 -7.74
CA PHE A 487 -31.51 34.76 -6.66
C PHE A 487 -32.85 35.44 -6.38
N GLU A 488 -32.89 36.78 -6.27
CA GLU A 488 -34.16 37.48 -6.01
C GLU A 488 -35.11 37.47 -7.22
N ARG A 489 -34.60 37.32 -8.45
CA ARG A 489 -35.46 37.10 -9.63
C ARG A 489 -36.12 35.72 -9.62
N GLU A 490 -35.42 34.71 -9.13
CA GLU A 490 -35.90 33.32 -9.10
C GLU A 490 -36.86 33.09 -7.92
N GLU A 491 -36.52 33.59 -6.73
CA GLU A 491 -37.14 33.18 -5.46
C GLU A 491 -37.77 34.35 -4.67
N GLY A 492 -37.47 35.59 -5.06
CA GLY A 492 -37.86 36.80 -4.34
C GLY A 492 -39.15 37.44 -4.85
N THR A 493 -39.69 38.38 -4.08
CA THR A 493 -40.73 39.28 -4.56
C THR A 493 -40.13 40.44 -5.35
N LEU A 494 -40.97 41.21 -6.06
CA LEU A 494 -40.52 42.43 -6.72
C LEU A 494 -39.87 43.41 -5.72
N GLU A 495 -40.43 43.53 -4.52
CA GLU A 495 -39.88 44.38 -3.46
C GLU A 495 -38.49 43.90 -3.02
N ASP A 496 -38.31 42.59 -2.83
CA ASP A 496 -36.99 42.01 -2.50
C ASP A 496 -35.96 42.27 -3.61
N TYR A 497 -36.37 42.13 -4.88
CA TYR A 497 -35.51 42.40 -6.03
C TYR A 497 -35.08 43.87 -6.12
N GLU A 498 -36.02 44.80 -5.95
CA GLU A 498 -35.73 46.24 -5.95
C GLU A 498 -34.81 46.63 -4.77
N MET A 499 -35.05 46.06 -3.58
CA MET A 499 -34.17 46.24 -2.43
C MET A 499 -32.75 45.72 -2.69
N ALA A 500 -32.61 44.53 -3.30
CA ALA A 500 -31.32 43.97 -3.66
C ALA A 500 -30.60 44.83 -4.71
N LEU A 501 -31.31 45.29 -5.75
CA LEU A 501 -30.78 46.17 -6.79
C LEU A 501 -30.21 47.46 -6.20
N ASN A 502 -30.94 48.08 -5.26
CA ASN A 502 -30.47 49.27 -4.56
C ASN A 502 -29.20 49.00 -3.74
N LYS A 503 -29.17 47.90 -2.98
CA LYS A 503 -27.98 47.51 -2.19
C LYS A 503 -26.77 47.23 -3.07
N CYS A 504 -26.93 46.46 -4.14
CA CYS A 504 -25.87 46.13 -5.08
C CYS A 504 -25.31 47.38 -5.77
N THR A 505 -26.19 48.27 -6.23
CA THR A 505 -25.77 49.53 -6.88
C THR A 505 -24.98 50.42 -5.93
N ALA A 506 -25.48 50.60 -4.70
CA ALA A 506 -24.80 51.39 -3.67
C ALA A 506 -23.41 50.82 -3.34
N GLN A 507 -23.28 49.50 -3.26
CA GLN A 507 -22.01 48.85 -2.95
C GLN A 507 -21.01 48.96 -4.12
N LEU A 508 -21.44 48.76 -5.36
CA LEU A 508 -20.57 48.94 -6.54
C LEU A 508 -20.07 50.38 -6.65
N GLN A 509 -20.93 51.38 -6.38
CA GLN A 509 -20.52 52.79 -6.35
C GLN A 509 -19.46 53.05 -5.27
N ARG A 510 -19.64 52.53 -4.06
CA ARG A 510 -18.64 52.64 -2.98
C ARG A 510 -17.29 52.03 -3.38
N LEU A 511 -17.32 50.86 -4.01
CA LEU A 511 -16.10 50.20 -4.48
C LEU A 511 -15.41 50.98 -5.62
N GLN A 512 -16.18 51.55 -6.54
CA GLN A 512 -15.64 52.43 -7.60
C GLN A 512 -14.99 53.69 -7.02
N GLN A 513 -15.63 54.34 -6.04
CA GLN A 513 -15.07 55.50 -5.34
C GLN A 513 -13.78 55.14 -4.61
N ARG A 514 -13.74 54.00 -3.91
CA ARG A 514 -12.53 53.52 -3.21
C ARG A 514 -11.40 53.23 -4.20
N LYS A 515 -11.68 52.60 -5.35
CA LYS A 515 -10.69 52.38 -6.41
C LYS A 515 -10.16 53.70 -7.00
N ALA A 516 -11.02 54.71 -7.15
CA ALA A 516 -10.61 56.03 -7.65
C ALA A 516 -9.72 56.80 -6.65
N LEU A 517 -9.94 56.64 -5.35
CA LEU A 517 -9.12 57.25 -4.29
C LEU A 517 -7.73 56.62 -4.17
N VAL A 518 -7.61 55.29 -4.31
CA VAL A 518 -6.33 54.57 -4.26
C VAL A 518 -5.46 54.85 -5.50
N ARG A 519 -6.06 55.23 -6.63
CA ARG A 519 -5.35 55.57 -7.89
C ARG A 519 -4.83 57.00 -7.96
N ARG A 520 -5.07 57.85 -6.95
CA ARG A 520 -4.46 59.19 -6.90
C ARG A 520 -3.00 59.04 -6.40
N PRO A 521 -1.97 59.37 -7.20
CA PRO A 521 -0.62 59.48 -6.69
C PRO A 521 -0.60 60.58 -5.62
N PHE A 522 0.11 60.35 -4.51
CA PHE A 522 0.44 61.43 -3.59
C PHE A 522 1.17 62.52 -4.39
N LEU A 523 0.51 63.66 -4.57
CA LEU A 523 1.11 64.89 -5.10
C LEU A 523 1.85 65.62 -3.97
#